data_AF-A0A8T5R695-F1
#
_entry.id   AF-A0A8T5R695-F1
#
_cell.length_a   1.000
_cell.length_b   1.000
_cell.length_c   1.000
_cell.angle_alpha   90.00
_cell.angle_beta   90.00
_cell.angle_gamma   90.00
#
_symmetry.space_group_name_H-M   'P 1'
#
loop_
_entity.id
_entity.type
_entity.pdbx_description
1 polymer ?
#
loop_
_entity_poly.entity_id
_entity_poly.type
_entity_poly.pdbx_seq_one_letter_code
_entity_poly.pdbx_strand_id
1 'polypeptide(L)'
;MNPELIDLMRHRVASTSVGASTARGMGPKGTIESARAFLRSIDLNKFATESEAEFRSVLNRTTRAYKRKLPAGAQHWGASRKFLNIFLRGVVYQKYLVNHFGLHHIEPWLEVPMDSHVAKRLRQELGGVEAVPRWRTVISLDARINDQYQRFASEVAARKGIDRVHLDLIYWRHLHDS
;
A
#
# COMPACT_ATOMS: atom_id res chain seq x y z
N MET A 1 10.41 21.92 -13.25
CA MET A 1 11.19 20.70 -12.92
C MET A 1 11.28 19.86 -14.18
N ASN A 2 12.44 19.25 -14.48
CA ASN A 2 12.63 18.46 -15.70
C ASN A 2 11.61 17.27 -15.74
N PRO A 3 10.74 17.17 -16.76
CA PRO A 3 9.76 16.08 -16.87
C PRO A 3 10.39 14.68 -16.91
N GLU A 4 11.57 14.54 -17.53
CA GLU A 4 12.30 13.27 -17.60
C GLU A 4 12.72 12.81 -16.20
N LEU A 5 13.20 13.74 -15.37
CA LEU A 5 13.59 13.44 -14.00
C LEU A 5 12.39 12.96 -13.16
N ILE A 6 11.21 13.57 -13.36
CA ILE A 6 9.98 13.14 -12.68
C ILE A 6 9.61 11.72 -13.07
N ASP A 7 9.70 11.40 -14.36
CA ASP A 7 9.40 10.05 -14.84
C ASP A 7 10.39 9.01 -14.29
N LEU A 8 11.69 9.32 -14.29
CA LEU A 8 12.72 8.48 -13.67
C LEU A 8 12.49 8.26 -12.17
N MET A 9 12.09 9.30 -11.43
CA MET A 9 11.73 9.18 -10.02
C MET A 9 10.53 8.25 -9.82
N ARG A 10 9.45 8.42 -10.61
CA ARG A 10 8.27 7.56 -10.57
C ARG A 10 8.63 6.10 -10.88
N HIS A 11 9.45 5.89 -11.91
CA HIS A 11 9.94 4.57 -12.30
C HIS A 11 10.77 3.91 -11.20
N ARG A 12 11.63 4.68 -10.54
CA ARG A 12 12.41 4.20 -9.39
C ARG A 12 11.51 3.75 -8.25
N VAL A 13 10.52 4.57 -7.85
CA VAL A 13 9.57 4.21 -6.78
C VAL A 13 8.80 2.94 -7.13
N ALA A 14 8.27 2.83 -8.35
CA ALA A 14 7.58 1.62 -8.79
C ALA A 14 8.48 0.37 -8.71
N SER A 15 9.76 0.51 -9.08
CA SER A 15 10.72 -0.60 -9.10
C SER A 15 11.08 -1.08 -7.69
N THR A 16 11.23 -0.15 -6.74
CA THR A 16 11.56 -0.50 -5.35
C THR A 16 10.35 -0.96 -4.54
N SER A 17 9.12 -0.60 -4.94
CA SER A 17 7.89 -0.95 -4.24
C SER A 17 7.56 -2.44 -4.28
N VAL A 18 7.97 -3.15 -5.33
CA VAL A 18 7.73 -4.60 -5.48
C VAL A 18 9.05 -5.30 -5.68
N GLY A 19 9.60 -5.85 -4.60
CA GLY A 19 10.81 -6.69 -4.61
C GLY A 19 10.49 -8.18 -4.46
N ALA A 20 11.54 -9.02 -4.52
CA ALA A 20 11.41 -10.46 -4.31
C ALA A 20 10.87 -10.82 -2.90
N SER A 21 11.22 -10.04 -1.88
CA SER A 21 10.66 -10.17 -0.53
C SER A 21 9.19 -9.78 -0.47
N THR A 22 8.80 -8.72 -1.19
CA THR A 22 7.42 -8.22 -1.21
C THR A 22 6.44 -9.15 -1.88
N ALA A 23 6.86 -9.83 -2.97
CA ALA A 23 5.99 -10.67 -3.81
C ALA A 23 6.21 -12.18 -3.64
N ARG A 24 6.98 -12.60 -2.62
CA ARG A 24 7.32 -14.00 -2.39
C ARG A 24 6.07 -14.87 -2.27
N GLY A 25 5.95 -15.88 -3.14
CA GLY A 25 4.81 -16.81 -3.14
C GLY A 25 3.47 -16.21 -3.57
N MET A 26 3.46 -15.03 -4.22
CA MET A 26 2.22 -14.33 -4.60
C MET A 26 1.83 -14.52 -6.08
N GLY A 27 2.56 -15.36 -6.82
CA GLY A 27 2.27 -15.64 -8.22
C GLY A 27 3.43 -16.32 -8.94
N PRO A 28 3.24 -16.68 -10.22
CA PRO A 28 4.28 -17.31 -11.04
C PRO A 28 5.43 -16.35 -11.40
N LYS A 29 6.47 -16.88 -12.05
CA LYS A 29 7.53 -16.07 -12.67
C LYS A 29 6.91 -14.99 -13.59
N GLY A 30 7.49 -13.78 -13.56
CA GLY A 30 6.96 -12.62 -14.28
C GLY A 30 6.03 -11.72 -13.46
N THR A 31 5.49 -12.20 -12.32
CA THR A 31 4.60 -11.41 -11.46
C THR A 31 5.21 -10.07 -11.03
N ILE A 32 6.48 -10.05 -10.60
CA ILE A 32 7.18 -8.83 -10.15
C ILE A 32 7.32 -7.82 -11.30
N GLU A 33 7.63 -8.29 -12.50
CA GLU A 33 7.82 -7.42 -13.65
C GLU A 33 6.49 -6.82 -14.11
N SER A 34 5.44 -7.64 -14.26
CA SER A 34 4.09 -7.16 -14.55
C SER A 34 3.58 -6.20 -13.47
N ALA A 35 3.91 -6.47 -12.21
CA ALA A 35 3.57 -5.60 -11.10
C ALA A 35 4.20 -4.22 -11.23
N ARG A 36 5.52 -4.16 -11.42
CA ARG A 36 6.26 -2.91 -11.64
C ARG A 36 5.79 -2.17 -12.88
N ALA A 37 5.55 -2.88 -13.98
CA ALA A 37 5.07 -2.30 -15.23
C ALA A 37 3.70 -1.62 -15.04
N PHE A 38 2.77 -2.26 -14.33
CA PHE A 38 1.50 -1.63 -14.00
C PHE A 38 1.69 -0.37 -13.16
N LEU A 39 2.49 -0.44 -12.09
CA LEU A 39 2.74 0.71 -11.21
C LEU A 39 3.34 1.91 -11.95
N ARG A 40 4.28 1.67 -12.88
CA ARG A 40 4.86 2.71 -13.75
C ARG A 40 3.82 3.39 -14.63
N SER A 41 2.80 2.64 -15.07
CA SER A 41 1.73 3.16 -15.94
C SER A 41 0.65 3.95 -15.19
N ILE A 42 0.69 4.00 -13.86
CA ILE A 42 -0.31 4.74 -13.09
C ILE A 42 -0.17 6.24 -13.36
N ASP A 43 -1.29 6.85 -13.73
CA ASP A 43 -1.47 8.29 -13.74
C ASP A 43 -1.72 8.77 -12.30
N LEU A 44 -0.71 9.40 -11.72
CA LEU A 44 -0.73 9.86 -10.33
C LEU A 44 -1.69 11.04 -10.11
N ASN A 45 -2.03 11.81 -11.15
CA ASN A 45 -2.98 12.93 -11.03
C ASN A 45 -4.37 12.45 -10.57
N LYS A 46 -4.73 11.19 -10.86
CA LYS A 46 -5.99 10.59 -10.39
C LYS A 46 -6.08 10.50 -8.88
N PHE A 47 -4.96 10.55 -8.16
CA PHE A 47 -4.91 10.53 -6.71
C PHE A 47 -4.87 11.92 -6.08
N ALA A 48 -4.77 12.99 -6.87
CA ALA A 48 -4.88 14.37 -6.39
C ALA A 48 -6.36 14.74 -6.13
N THR A 49 -6.97 14.06 -5.17
CA THR A 49 -8.38 14.19 -4.82
C THR A 49 -8.59 15.13 -3.64
N GLU A 50 -9.80 15.65 -3.47
CA GLU A 50 -10.11 16.63 -2.41
C GLU A 50 -10.69 15.97 -1.15
N SER A 51 -11.05 14.69 -1.21
CA SER A 51 -11.59 13.94 -0.06
C SER A 51 -11.10 12.51 0.06
N GLU A 52 -11.15 11.95 1.28
CA GLU A 52 -10.85 10.53 1.52
C GLU A 52 -11.78 9.60 0.73
N ALA A 53 -13.05 9.97 0.56
CA ALA A 53 -14.03 9.15 -0.16
C ALA A 53 -13.66 9.00 -1.65
N GLU A 54 -13.27 10.11 -2.29
CA GLU A 54 -12.78 10.11 -3.67
C GLU A 54 -11.48 9.34 -3.80
N PHE A 55 -10.53 9.59 -2.89
CA PHE A 55 -9.26 8.85 -2.83
C PHE A 55 -9.51 7.33 -2.76
N ARG A 56 -10.38 6.88 -1.84
CA ARG A 56 -10.75 5.47 -1.70
C ARG A 56 -11.39 4.92 -2.97
N SER A 57 -12.23 5.70 -3.64
CA SER A 57 -12.85 5.31 -4.91
C SER A 57 -11.80 5.07 -6.00
N VAL A 58 -10.84 5.99 -6.15
CA VAL A 58 -9.71 5.86 -7.08
C VAL A 58 -8.86 4.65 -6.71
N LEU A 59 -8.49 4.52 -5.45
CA LEU A 59 -7.67 3.42 -4.95
C LEU A 59 -8.33 2.06 -5.23
N ASN A 60 -9.64 1.94 -5.03
CA ASN A 60 -10.41 0.72 -5.31
C ASN A 60 -10.49 0.39 -6.80
N ARG A 61 -10.72 1.38 -7.67
CA ARG A 61 -10.70 1.19 -9.13
C ARG A 61 -9.30 0.75 -9.59
N THR A 62 -8.26 1.40 -9.10
CA THR A 62 -6.88 1.09 -9.44
C THR A 62 -6.49 -0.31 -8.96
N THR A 63 -6.88 -0.74 -7.76
CA THR A 63 -6.67 -2.12 -7.29
C THR A 63 -7.30 -3.15 -8.22
N ARG A 64 -8.55 -2.92 -8.67
CA ARG A 64 -9.24 -3.84 -9.59
C ARG A 64 -8.58 -3.89 -10.97
N ALA A 65 -8.13 -2.74 -11.48
CA ALA A 65 -7.38 -2.68 -12.73
C ALA A 65 -6.03 -3.40 -12.60
N TYR A 66 -5.32 -3.19 -11.49
CA TYR A 66 -4.04 -3.81 -11.19
C TYR A 66 -4.17 -5.34 -11.16
N LYS A 67 -5.11 -5.86 -10.36
CA LYS A 67 -5.40 -7.29 -10.26
C LYS A 67 -5.60 -7.94 -11.63
N ARG A 68 -6.34 -7.28 -12.54
CA ARG A 68 -6.62 -7.81 -13.89
C ARG A 68 -5.41 -7.79 -14.83
N LYS A 69 -4.42 -6.95 -14.56
CA LYS A 69 -3.20 -6.83 -15.37
C LYS A 69 -2.09 -7.79 -14.93
N LEU A 70 -2.23 -8.41 -13.76
CA LEU A 70 -1.29 -9.43 -13.30
C LEU A 70 -1.49 -10.76 -14.05
N PRO A 71 -0.43 -11.59 -14.17
CA PRO A 71 -0.53 -12.92 -14.77
C PRO A 71 -1.58 -13.80 -14.09
N ALA A 72 -2.10 -14.79 -14.83
CA ALA A 72 -2.92 -15.84 -14.23
C ALA A 72 -2.18 -16.50 -13.05
N GLY A 73 -2.87 -16.74 -11.94
CA GLY A 73 -2.25 -17.21 -10.69
C GLY A 73 -1.60 -16.13 -9.83
N ALA A 74 -1.56 -14.86 -10.27
CA ALA A 74 -1.14 -13.70 -9.46
C ALA A 74 -2.26 -12.67 -9.24
N GLN A 75 -3.45 -12.90 -9.81
CA GLN A 75 -4.58 -11.95 -9.79
C GLN A 75 -5.30 -11.94 -8.43
N HIS A 76 -4.56 -11.75 -7.35
CA HIS A 76 -5.09 -11.66 -5.99
C HIS A 76 -5.38 -10.20 -5.61
N TRP A 77 -6.56 -9.97 -5.02
CA TRP A 77 -6.96 -8.63 -4.60
C TRP A 77 -5.99 -8.06 -3.55
N GLY A 78 -5.69 -8.85 -2.50
CA GLY A 78 -4.81 -8.40 -1.43
C GLY A 78 -3.38 -8.11 -1.85
N ALA A 79 -2.80 -8.92 -2.73
CA ALA A 79 -1.47 -8.64 -3.30
C ALA A 79 -1.47 -7.33 -4.09
N SER A 80 -2.49 -7.13 -4.93
CA SER A 80 -2.65 -5.90 -5.73
C SER A 80 -2.81 -4.66 -4.84
N ARG A 81 -3.62 -4.74 -3.78
CA ARG A 81 -3.81 -3.65 -2.82
C ARG A 81 -2.53 -3.36 -2.04
N LYS A 82 -1.84 -4.40 -1.55
CA LYS A 82 -0.56 -4.26 -0.85
C LYS A 82 0.46 -3.53 -1.74
N PHE A 83 0.68 -3.99 -2.97
CA PHE A 83 1.68 -3.40 -3.86
C PHE A 83 1.35 -1.94 -4.20
N LEU A 84 0.07 -1.64 -4.42
CA LEU A 84 -0.39 -0.27 -4.66
C LEU A 84 -0.14 0.63 -3.44
N ASN A 85 -0.44 0.15 -2.23
CA ASN A 85 -0.24 0.93 -1.01
C ASN A 85 1.26 1.19 -0.75
N ILE A 86 2.15 0.21 -1.01
CA ILE A 86 3.60 0.42 -0.91
C ILE A 86 4.06 1.49 -1.90
N PHE A 87 3.56 1.42 -3.14
CA PHE A 87 3.88 2.39 -4.18
C PHE A 87 3.45 3.81 -3.82
N LEU A 88 2.18 4.00 -3.42
CA LEU A 88 1.67 5.32 -3.09
C LEU A 88 2.37 5.93 -1.87
N ARG A 89 2.72 5.13 -0.87
CA ARG A 89 3.58 5.60 0.23
C ARG A 89 4.94 6.07 -0.29
N GLY A 90 5.58 5.27 -1.16
CA GLY A 90 6.86 5.65 -1.75
C GLY A 90 6.78 6.94 -2.58
N VAL A 91 5.63 7.19 -3.22
CA VAL A 91 5.35 8.43 -3.95
C VAL A 91 5.23 9.61 -2.98
N VAL A 92 4.46 9.47 -1.89
CA VAL A 92 4.27 10.54 -0.90
C VAL A 92 5.57 10.90 -0.16
N TYR A 93 6.46 9.95 0.06
CA TYR A 93 7.78 10.23 0.63
C TYR A 93 8.73 10.94 -0.33
N GLN A 94 8.42 10.97 -1.63
CA GLN A 94 9.21 11.69 -2.63
C GLN A 94 8.64 13.08 -2.87
N LYS A 95 9.18 14.08 -2.16
CA LYS A 95 8.75 15.50 -2.24
C LYS A 95 8.55 16.03 -3.67
N TYR A 96 9.41 15.64 -4.61
CA TYR A 96 9.33 16.08 -6.00
C TYR A 96 8.11 15.51 -6.74
N LEU A 97 7.74 14.26 -6.46
CA LEU A 97 6.54 13.64 -7.02
C LEU A 97 5.29 14.24 -6.38
N VAL A 98 5.29 14.44 -5.06
CA VAL A 98 4.18 15.09 -4.34
C VAL A 98 3.88 16.46 -4.93
N ASN A 99 4.90 17.31 -5.05
CA ASN A 99 4.74 18.67 -5.58
C ASN A 99 4.29 18.67 -7.05
N HIS A 100 4.82 17.75 -7.86
CA HIS A 100 4.50 17.70 -9.29
C HIS A 100 3.07 17.22 -9.56
N PHE A 101 2.60 16.24 -8.80
CA PHE A 101 1.28 15.63 -8.99
C PHE A 101 0.21 16.18 -8.02
N GLY A 102 0.52 17.19 -7.20
CA GLY A 102 -0.44 17.80 -6.27
C GLY A 102 -0.92 16.88 -5.15
N LEU A 103 -0.06 15.98 -4.64
CA LEU A 103 -0.47 14.91 -3.71
C LEU A 103 -0.34 15.30 -2.22
N HIS A 104 -0.36 16.59 -1.90
CA HIS A 104 0.00 17.11 -0.57
C HIS A 104 -0.92 16.65 0.56
N HIS A 105 -2.17 16.31 0.26
CA HIS A 105 -3.20 16.08 1.26
C HIS A 105 -3.58 14.60 1.42
N ILE A 106 -2.97 13.69 0.66
CA ILE A 106 -3.42 12.29 0.62
C ILE A 106 -2.81 11.42 1.72
N GLU A 107 -1.75 11.90 2.39
CA GLU A 107 -1.00 11.12 3.38
C GLU A 107 -1.89 10.55 4.51
N PRO A 108 -2.84 11.32 5.11
CA PRO A 108 -3.76 10.78 6.11
C PRO A 108 -4.72 9.72 5.57
N TRP A 109 -4.94 9.70 4.26
CA TRP A 109 -5.86 8.78 3.59
C TRP A 109 -5.16 7.51 3.11
N LEU A 110 -3.83 7.49 3.06
CA LEU A 110 -3.08 6.31 2.64
C LEU A 110 -3.35 5.13 3.58
N GLU A 111 -3.55 3.96 2.99
CA GLU A 111 -3.68 2.72 3.75
C GLU A 111 -2.31 2.17 4.14
N VAL A 112 -2.23 1.52 5.31
CA VAL A 112 -1.05 0.72 5.66
C VAL A 112 -0.97 -0.49 4.70
N PRO A 113 0.19 -0.79 4.09
CA PRO A 113 0.34 -2.01 3.32
C PRO A 113 0.15 -3.27 4.18
N MET A 114 -0.94 -4.00 3.96
CA MET A 114 -1.23 -5.18 4.77
C MET A 114 -0.33 -6.37 4.45
N ASP A 115 0.28 -6.95 5.49
CA ASP A 115 0.91 -8.26 5.47
C ASP A 115 0.91 -8.93 6.85
N SER A 116 1.58 -10.08 6.96
CA SER A 116 1.62 -10.84 8.21
C SER A 116 2.28 -10.10 9.37
N HIS A 117 3.27 -9.23 9.10
CA HIS A 117 3.94 -8.46 10.15
C HIS A 117 3.01 -7.37 10.68
N VAL A 118 2.42 -6.59 9.76
CA VAL A 118 1.44 -5.55 10.12
C VAL A 118 0.23 -6.16 10.84
N ALA A 119 -0.35 -7.24 10.30
CA ALA A 119 -1.50 -7.90 10.92
C ALA A 119 -1.18 -8.47 12.31
N LYS A 120 0.02 -9.04 12.50
CA LYS A 120 0.47 -9.53 13.81
C LYS A 120 0.63 -8.39 14.81
N ARG A 121 1.29 -7.29 14.43
CA ARG A 121 1.53 -6.15 15.34
C ARG A 121 0.22 -5.43 15.69
N LEU A 122 -0.69 -5.21 14.74
CA LEU A 122 -2.01 -4.65 15.01
C LEU A 122 -2.81 -5.50 16.01
N ARG A 123 -2.71 -6.83 15.91
CA ARG A 123 -3.35 -7.76 16.87
C ARG A 123 -2.79 -7.62 18.28
N GLN A 124 -1.47 -7.42 18.41
CA GLN A 124 -0.83 -7.22 19.71
C GLN A 124 -1.26 -5.89 20.34
N GLU A 125 -1.34 -4.82 19.54
CA GLU A 125 -1.74 -3.47 19.97
C GLU A 125 -3.22 -3.35 20.39
N LEU A 126 -4.06 -4.34 20.05
CA LEU A 126 -5.50 -4.37 20.34
C LEU A 126 -5.88 -5.43 21.38
N GLY A 127 -4.93 -5.96 22.13
CA GLY A 127 -5.21 -6.88 23.23
C GLY A 127 -5.55 -8.31 22.83
N GLY A 128 -5.33 -8.71 21.57
CA GLY A 128 -5.33 -10.12 21.17
C GLY A 128 -6.30 -10.52 20.04
N VAL A 129 -6.54 -11.83 19.93
CA VAL A 129 -7.12 -12.51 18.75
C VAL A 129 -8.61 -12.22 18.56
N GLU A 130 -9.34 -11.96 19.65
CA GLU A 130 -10.82 -11.80 19.62
C GLU A 130 -11.27 -10.47 19.01
N ALA A 131 -10.44 -9.43 19.11
CA ALA A 131 -10.77 -8.09 18.62
C ALA A 131 -10.54 -7.90 17.11
N VAL A 132 -9.79 -8.80 16.46
CA VAL A 132 -9.32 -8.61 15.07
C VAL A 132 -9.54 -9.87 14.24
N PRO A 133 -10.02 -9.75 12.99
CA PRO A 133 -10.16 -10.87 12.07
C PRO A 133 -8.92 -11.75 12.01
N ARG A 134 -9.14 -13.06 11.79
CA ARG A 134 -8.03 -13.98 11.61
C ARG A 134 -7.28 -13.66 10.32
N TRP A 135 -6.02 -13.26 10.46
CA TRP A 135 -5.10 -13.18 9.32
C TRP A 135 -4.87 -14.58 8.77
N ARG A 136 -5.09 -14.75 7.47
CA ARG A 136 -4.78 -15.99 6.74
C ARG A 136 -3.50 -15.79 5.95
N THR A 137 -3.61 -15.04 4.86
CA THR A 137 -2.51 -14.63 3.98
C THR A 137 -2.90 -13.34 3.28
N VAL A 138 -1.92 -12.65 2.68
CA VAL A 138 -2.21 -11.50 1.82
C VAL A 138 -2.95 -11.91 0.54
N ILE A 139 -2.70 -13.10 -0.01
CA ILE A 139 -3.36 -13.54 -1.26
C ILE A 139 -4.85 -13.84 -1.05
N SER A 140 -5.24 -14.23 0.17
CA SER A 140 -6.64 -14.45 0.58
C SER A 140 -7.32 -13.20 1.15
N LEU A 141 -6.61 -12.06 1.23
CA LEU A 141 -7.19 -10.82 1.74
C LEU A 141 -8.18 -10.27 0.71
N ASP A 142 -9.36 -9.89 1.19
CA ASP A 142 -10.41 -9.21 0.43
C ASP A 142 -10.63 -7.77 0.95
N ALA A 143 -11.46 -7.01 0.25
CA ALA A 143 -11.75 -5.62 0.58
C ALA A 143 -12.36 -5.45 1.98
N ARG A 144 -13.26 -6.34 2.38
CA ARG A 144 -13.98 -6.26 3.66
C ARG A 144 -13.03 -6.50 4.83
N ILE A 145 -12.18 -7.53 4.74
CA ILE A 145 -11.18 -7.84 5.77
C ILE A 145 -10.12 -6.73 5.82
N ASN A 146 -9.67 -6.22 4.66
CA ASN A 146 -8.74 -5.09 4.61
C ASN A 146 -9.33 -3.87 5.30
N ASP A 147 -10.58 -3.50 5.02
CA ASP A 147 -11.23 -2.35 5.67
C ASP A 147 -11.26 -2.46 7.19
N GLN A 148 -11.49 -3.66 7.74
CA GLN A 148 -11.41 -3.90 9.19
C GLN A 148 -10.01 -3.65 9.72
N TYR A 149 -8.98 -4.19 9.06
CA TYR A 149 -7.59 -3.91 9.43
C TYR A 149 -7.22 -2.43 9.31
N GLN A 150 -7.71 -1.72 8.29
CA GLN A 150 -7.43 -0.29 8.13
C GLN A 150 -8.10 0.56 9.21
N ARG A 151 -9.29 0.17 9.72
CA ARG A 151 -9.91 0.83 10.88
C ARG A 151 -9.05 0.66 12.13
N PHE A 152 -8.62 -0.57 12.40
CA PHE A 152 -7.70 -0.87 13.50
C PHE A 152 -6.37 -0.11 13.36
N ALA A 153 -5.82 -0.05 12.15
CA ALA A 153 -4.62 0.73 11.88
C ALA A 153 -4.84 2.22 12.15
N SER A 154 -5.98 2.79 11.76
CA SER A 154 -6.34 4.17 12.08
C SER A 154 -6.43 4.41 13.58
N GLU A 155 -7.06 3.52 14.36
CA GLU A 155 -7.13 3.64 15.82
C GLU A 155 -5.75 3.62 16.47
N VAL A 156 -4.90 2.67 16.07
CA VAL A 156 -3.53 2.56 16.61
C VAL A 156 -2.68 3.76 16.21
N ALA A 157 -2.79 4.22 14.97
CA ALA A 157 -2.06 5.38 14.46
C ALA A 157 -2.46 6.67 15.19
N ALA A 158 -3.77 6.86 15.44
CA ALA A 158 -4.29 7.98 16.22
C ALA A 158 -3.71 8.00 17.64
N ARG A 159 -3.65 6.85 18.33
CA ARG A 159 -3.00 6.74 19.66
C ARG A 159 -1.51 7.10 19.64
N LYS A 160 -0.84 6.90 18.51
CA LYS A 160 0.59 7.19 18.32
C LYS A 160 0.85 8.59 17.73
N GLY A 161 -0.19 9.36 17.39
CA GLY A 161 -0.06 10.70 16.79
C GLY A 161 0.56 10.69 15.39
N ILE A 162 0.29 9.66 14.58
CA ILE A 162 0.82 9.49 13.22
C ILE A 162 -0.29 9.08 12.25
N ASP A 163 -0.03 9.19 10.95
CA ASP A 163 -0.90 8.62 9.93
C ASP A 163 -0.70 7.10 9.80
N ARG A 164 -1.79 6.37 9.51
CA ARG A 164 -1.79 4.89 9.51
C ARG A 164 -0.76 4.28 8.57
N VAL A 165 -0.44 4.96 7.46
CA VAL A 165 0.56 4.50 6.49
C VAL A 165 1.96 4.34 7.09
N HIS A 166 2.28 5.09 8.15
CA HIS A 166 3.58 5.05 8.82
C HIS A 166 3.75 3.84 9.74
N LEU A 167 2.66 3.17 10.13
CA LEU A 167 2.73 1.95 10.93
C LEU A 167 3.57 0.86 10.25
N ASP A 168 3.59 0.81 8.91
CA ASP A 168 4.44 -0.15 8.20
C ASP A 168 5.93 0.08 8.49
N LEU A 169 6.40 1.33 8.57
CA LEU A 169 7.80 1.60 8.94
C LEU A 169 8.10 1.17 10.38
N ILE A 170 7.19 1.45 11.31
CA ILE A 170 7.35 1.11 12.73
C ILE A 170 7.40 -0.41 12.91
N TYR A 171 6.45 -1.13 12.30
CA TYR A 171 6.30 -2.57 12.47
C TYR A 171 7.39 -3.38 11.77
N TRP A 172 7.98 -2.86 10.69
CA TRP A 172 9.10 -3.52 10.00
C TRP A 172 10.47 -3.22 10.63
N ARG A 173 10.66 -2.07 11.29
CA ARG A 173 11.98 -1.66 11.81
C ARG A 173 12.25 -2.02 13.27
N HIS A 174 11.32 -2.68 13.97
CA HIS A 174 11.51 -3.14 15.36
C HIS A 174 11.97 -2.05 16.34
N LEU A 175 11.64 -0.78 16.12
CA LEU A 175 12.13 0.35 16.95
C LEU A 175 11.59 0.38 18.40
N HIS A 176 10.97 -0.69 18.88
CA HIS A 176 10.43 -0.80 20.24
C HIS A 176 10.78 -2.12 20.94
N ASP A 177 11.78 -2.88 20.44
CA ASP A 177 12.33 -4.04 21.14
C ASP A 177 13.73 -3.71 21.73
N SER A 178 13.85 -2.59 22.46
CA SER A 178 15.04 -2.21 23.25
C SER A 178 14.64 -1.73 24.64
#